data_AF-A0A915DNT9-F1
#
_entry.id   AF-A0A915DNT9-F1
#
_cell.length_a   1.000
_cell.length_b   1.000
_cell.length_c   1.000
_cell.angle_alpha   90.00
_cell.angle_beta   90.00
_cell.angle_gamma   90.00
#
_symmetry.space_group_name_H-M   'P 1'
#
loop_
_entity.id
_entity.type
_entity.pdbx_description
1 polymer ?
#
loop_
_entity_poly.entity_id
_entity_poly.type
_entity_poly.pdbx_seq_one_letter_code
_entity_poly.pdbx_strand_id
1 'polypeptide(L)'
;MCGKSLLPKLSQVQNTAFAQMLMLLIMCSVTNDPFVYNRIQLLLMHDNELTNNCPPLSSFSNFLLNSFVSMAQSNNINWTCEVILNLFSKVVSRDGKDAREINRSHNTSKAFIDNWFTAIENFTLILYQLEYSYITFRILKFLNIVVRSVSGHFFSTALDLTPYKNTWTVVTGCTDGIGRAYVLELAKKRGIMKFYLIGRNQSKLDGISQELTDKYSCVVKTAQFDFENDSYDKLPAELAEIPVGILINCVGIAPERVANFAELPAGLPSKILRVNLMSAVKMIELVLPGMLKRDLGIVVSVASITGWRPLPYLSTYPASKAALSFFSDSLADEFGSTNVKFQCLIPFLVATKMASYEKKRPITSW
;
A
#
# COMPACT_ATOMS: atom_id res chain seq x y z
N MET A 1 28.10 61.00 25.15
CA MET A 1 27.69 59.90 24.24
C MET A 1 27.47 58.65 25.09
N CYS A 2 26.55 57.77 24.68
CA CYS A 2 26.09 56.55 25.36
C CYS A 2 25.04 56.78 26.47
N GLY A 3 23.77 56.52 26.16
CA GLY A 3 22.68 56.58 27.15
C GLY A 3 21.26 56.60 26.56
N LYS A 4 21.09 57.00 25.29
CA LYS A 4 19.76 57.11 24.64
C LYS A 4 19.45 56.02 23.60
N SER A 5 20.30 55.00 23.43
CA SER A 5 20.13 53.98 22.37
C SER A 5 19.80 52.56 22.86
N LEU A 6 19.65 52.33 24.18
CA LEU A 6 19.36 50.99 24.73
C LEU A 6 17.88 50.75 25.02
N LEU A 7 17.11 51.78 25.37
CA LEU A 7 15.69 51.65 25.73
C LEU A 7 14.79 51.10 24.61
N PRO A 8 14.93 51.52 23.33
CA PRO A 8 14.14 50.94 22.24
C PRO A 8 14.55 49.48 21.95
N LYS A 9 15.83 49.14 22.16
CA LYS A 9 16.35 47.77 21.98
C LYS A 9 15.90 46.84 23.11
N LEU A 10 15.81 47.32 24.34
CA LEU A 10 15.30 46.57 25.49
C LEU A 10 13.79 46.29 25.36
N SER A 11 12.98 47.24 24.89
CA SER A 11 11.56 46.99 24.63
C SER A 11 11.33 46.01 23.47
N GLN A 12 12.22 46.04 22.46
CA GLN A 12 12.16 45.12 21.33
C GLN A 12 12.59 43.70 21.73
N VAL A 13 13.65 43.58 22.54
CA VAL A 13 14.15 42.30 23.09
C VAL A 13 13.15 41.68 24.08
N GLN A 14 12.56 42.48 24.99
CA GLN A 14 11.49 42.02 25.88
C GLN A 14 10.27 41.54 25.11
N ASN A 15 9.87 42.20 24.01
CA ASN A 15 8.76 41.76 23.18
C ASN A 15 9.07 40.44 22.43
N THR A 16 10.31 40.22 21.97
CA THR A 16 10.70 38.94 21.34
C THR A 16 10.83 37.78 22.32
N ALA A 17 11.45 38.00 23.48
CA ALA A 17 11.57 36.97 24.51
C ALA A 17 10.18 36.60 25.08
N PHE A 18 9.31 37.60 25.26
CA PHE A 18 7.93 37.40 25.67
C PHE A 18 7.10 36.67 24.59
N ALA A 19 7.25 37.02 23.31
CA ALA A 19 6.58 36.32 22.21
C ALA A 19 7.07 34.87 22.07
N GLN A 20 8.36 34.60 22.31
CA GLN A 20 8.93 33.25 22.34
C GLN A 20 8.42 32.45 23.54
N MET A 21 8.32 33.07 24.71
CA MET A 21 7.76 32.45 25.93
C MET A 21 6.26 32.17 25.77
N LEU A 22 5.51 33.07 25.13
CA LEU A 22 4.10 32.88 24.77
C LEU A 22 3.92 31.76 23.73
N MET A 23 4.78 31.67 22.72
CA MET A 23 4.77 30.55 21.76
C MET A 23 5.05 29.20 22.44
N LEU A 24 6.03 29.14 23.34
CA LEU A 24 6.35 27.93 24.10
C LEU A 24 5.21 27.51 25.03
N LEU A 25 4.56 28.48 25.68
CA LEU A 25 3.40 28.27 26.54
C LEU A 25 2.23 27.65 25.80
N ILE A 26 1.94 28.15 24.61
CA ILE A 26 0.77 27.66 23.88
C ILE A 26 1.07 26.33 23.19
N MET A 27 2.30 26.12 22.70
CA MET A 27 2.72 24.79 22.24
C MET A 27 2.60 23.73 23.34
N CYS A 28 2.95 24.05 24.59
CA CYS A 28 2.78 23.14 25.72
C CYS A 28 1.30 22.78 25.99
N SER A 29 0.39 23.76 25.86
CA SER A 29 -1.05 23.55 26.07
C SER A 29 -1.74 22.75 24.96
N VAL A 30 -1.21 22.81 23.73
CA VAL A 30 -1.78 22.12 22.56
C VAL A 30 -1.26 20.68 22.46
N THR A 31 -0.01 20.42 22.85
CA THR A 31 0.61 19.09 22.67
C THR A 31 0.40 18.14 23.85
N ASN A 32 0.12 18.65 25.05
CA ASN A 32 0.03 17.87 26.29
C ASN A 32 1.26 16.96 26.53
N ASP A 33 2.44 17.40 26.05
CA ASP A 33 3.68 16.61 26.03
C ASP A 33 4.60 16.96 27.24
N PRO A 34 4.90 16.00 28.13
CA PRO A 34 5.78 16.19 29.29
C PRO A 34 7.21 16.66 28.95
N PHE A 35 7.72 16.38 27.75
CA PHE A 35 9.08 16.76 27.35
C PHE A 35 9.23 18.26 27.08
N VAL A 36 8.19 18.91 26.57
CA VAL A 36 8.18 20.36 26.33
C VAL A 36 8.17 21.11 27.67
N TYR A 37 7.43 20.59 28.66
CA TYR A 37 7.36 21.13 30.02
C TYR A 37 8.72 21.15 30.73
N ASN A 38 9.48 20.06 30.66
CA ASN A 38 10.80 19.95 31.31
C ASN A 38 11.86 20.88 30.69
N ARG A 39 11.80 21.15 29.38
CA ARG A 39 12.71 22.12 28.73
C ARG A 39 12.42 23.56 29.09
N ILE A 40 11.15 23.92 29.28
CA ILE A 40 10.76 25.27 29.70
C ILE A 40 11.20 25.54 31.15
N GLN A 41 11.07 24.55 32.05
CA GLN A 41 11.63 24.67 33.41
C GLN A 41 13.13 24.93 33.41
N LEU A 42 13.90 24.22 32.57
CA LEU A 42 15.35 24.40 32.46
C LEU A 42 15.73 25.79 31.93
N LEU A 43 14.99 26.33 30.96
CA LEU A 43 15.21 27.67 30.42
C LEU A 43 14.93 28.77 31.47
N LEU A 44 13.87 28.62 32.26
CA LEU A 44 13.53 29.57 33.33
C LEU A 44 14.50 29.50 34.52
N MET A 45 15.08 28.32 34.79
CA MET A 45 16.09 28.16 35.83
C MET A 45 17.44 28.77 35.43
N HIS A 46 17.78 28.79 34.14
CA HIS A 46 19.05 29.35 33.66
C HIS A 46 19.10 30.89 33.76
N ASP A 47 17.97 31.57 33.66
CA ASP A 47 17.88 33.04 33.81
C ASP A 47 18.12 33.52 35.26
N ASN A 48 17.86 32.67 36.26
CA ASN A 48 18.10 33.02 37.67
C ASN A 48 19.59 33.18 38.01
N GLU A 49 20.50 32.47 37.32
CA GLU A 49 21.95 32.60 37.57
C GLU A 49 22.55 33.91 37.05
N LEU A 50 21.92 34.55 36.05
CA LEU A 50 22.37 35.82 35.47
C LEU A 50 21.93 37.06 36.28
N THR A 51 21.04 36.91 37.26
CA THR A 51 20.41 38.05 37.99
C THR A 51 20.93 38.30 39.41
N ASN A 52 22.10 37.78 39.78
CA ASN A 52 22.69 37.89 41.12
C ASN A 52 23.00 39.34 41.64
N ASN A 53 22.65 40.40 40.90
CA ASN A 53 22.85 41.80 41.31
C ASN A 53 21.56 42.64 41.41
N CYS A 54 20.35 42.05 41.55
CA CYS A 54 19.11 42.84 41.67
C CYS A 54 18.03 42.19 42.58
N PRO A 55 17.60 42.81 43.71
CA PRO A 55 16.39 42.42 44.41
C PRO A 55 15.19 43.29 43.99
N PRO A 56 13.91 42.83 44.01
CA PRO A 56 13.35 41.53 44.33
C PRO A 56 12.62 40.91 43.10
N LEU A 57 13.32 40.14 42.27
CA LEU A 57 12.69 39.36 41.18
C LEU A 57 12.10 38.02 41.65
N SER A 58 12.43 37.59 42.88
CA SER A 58 12.03 36.28 43.44
C SER A 58 10.53 36.13 43.72
N SER A 59 9.79 37.22 44.00
CA SER A 59 8.34 37.13 44.19
C SER A 59 7.58 37.07 42.87
N PHE A 60 8.11 37.70 41.81
CA PHE A 60 7.50 37.72 40.48
C PHE A 60 7.77 36.41 39.74
N SER A 61 8.99 35.88 39.84
CA SER A 61 9.33 34.56 39.30
C SER A 61 8.55 33.44 39.99
N ASN A 62 8.38 33.47 41.31
CA ASN A 62 7.55 32.49 42.04
C ASN A 62 6.05 32.65 41.74
N PHE A 63 5.55 33.88 41.55
CA PHE A 63 4.16 34.11 41.14
C PHE A 63 3.89 33.57 39.73
N LEU A 64 4.82 33.83 38.80
CA LEU A 64 4.77 33.28 37.46
C LEU A 64 4.83 31.75 37.51
N LEU A 65 5.77 31.15 38.25
CA LEU A 65 5.92 29.70 38.41
C LEU A 65 4.65 29.03 38.96
N ASN A 66 4.03 29.61 39.98
CA ASN A 66 2.78 29.07 40.54
C ASN A 66 1.58 29.24 39.58
N SER A 67 1.56 30.32 38.79
CA SER A 67 0.56 30.52 37.73
C SER A 67 0.77 29.53 36.56
N PHE A 68 2.03 29.22 36.22
CA PHE A 68 2.42 28.21 35.22
C PHE A 68 1.96 26.80 35.61
N VAL A 69 2.11 26.42 36.90
CA VAL A 69 1.66 25.12 37.42
C VAL A 69 0.12 25.02 37.40
N SER A 70 -0.58 26.10 37.74
CA SER A 70 -2.05 26.13 37.72
C SER A 70 -2.62 26.16 36.28
N MET A 71 -1.94 26.84 35.35
CA MET A 71 -2.23 26.80 33.90
C MET A 71 -2.19 25.37 33.35
N ALA A 72 -1.11 24.65 33.62
CA ALA A 72 -0.90 23.27 33.15
C ALA A 72 -1.95 22.29 33.70
N GLN A 73 -2.55 22.58 34.85
CA GLN A 73 -3.56 21.72 35.49
C GLN A 73 -4.99 21.99 35.02
N SER A 74 -5.29 23.17 34.45
CA SER A 74 -6.67 23.60 34.17
C SER A 74 -7.20 23.23 32.79
N ASN A 75 -6.33 22.87 31.82
CA ASN A 75 -6.68 22.60 30.42
C ASN A 75 -7.58 23.66 29.74
N ASN A 76 -7.65 24.88 30.30
CA ASN A 76 -8.52 25.95 29.81
C ASN A 76 -7.69 27.07 29.21
N ILE A 77 -7.60 27.04 27.88
CA ILE A 77 -6.76 27.94 27.09
C ILE A 77 -7.25 29.41 27.14
N ASN A 78 -8.56 29.62 27.36
CA ASN A 78 -9.14 30.96 27.49
C ASN A 78 -8.75 31.60 28.83
N TRP A 79 -8.87 30.84 29.92
CA TRP A 79 -8.43 31.29 31.24
C TRP A 79 -6.92 31.61 31.25
N THR A 80 -6.13 30.74 30.61
CA THR A 80 -4.69 30.91 30.41
C THR A 80 -4.36 32.24 29.70
N CYS A 81 -5.05 32.54 28.60
CA CYS A 81 -4.85 33.79 27.86
C CYS A 81 -5.26 35.02 28.67
N GLU A 82 -6.36 34.96 29.42
CA GLU A 82 -6.78 36.05 30.31
C GLU A 82 -5.78 36.33 31.43
N VAL A 83 -5.20 35.28 32.03
CA VAL A 83 -4.16 35.42 33.07
C VAL A 83 -2.92 36.09 32.50
N ILE A 84 -2.47 35.68 31.30
CA ILE A 84 -1.31 36.26 30.62
C ILE A 84 -1.57 37.73 30.26
N LEU A 85 -2.74 38.06 29.71
CA LEU A 85 -3.12 39.44 29.37
C LEU A 85 -3.19 40.34 30.62
N ASN A 86 -3.73 39.82 31.73
CA ASN A 86 -3.79 40.52 33.01
C ASN A 86 -2.43 40.68 33.68
N LEU A 87 -1.52 39.73 33.50
CA LEU A 87 -0.14 39.85 33.96
C LEU A 87 0.61 40.91 33.16
N PHE A 88 0.43 40.92 31.84
CA PHE A 88 1.03 41.90 30.96
C PHE A 88 0.57 43.32 31.29
N SER A 89 -0.74 43.52 31.53
CA SER A 89 -1.27 44.84 31.92
C SER A 89 -0.71 45.34 33.25
N LYS A 90 -0.47 44.44 34.22
CA LYS A 90 0.13 44.75 35.53
C LYS A 90 1.64 45.02 35.48
N VAL A 91 2.38 44.39 34.56
CA VAL A 91 3.81 44.65 34.37
C VAL A 91 4.01 46.01 33.70
N VAL A 92 3.23 46.29 32.65
CA VAL A 92 3.35 47.56 31.91
C VAL A 92 2.89 48.77 32.75
N SER A 93 1.95 48.58 33.68
CA SER A 93 1.53 49.65 34.62
C SER A 93 2.59 49.99 35.67
N ARG A 94 3.48 49.05 36.02
CA ARG A 94 4.61 49.31 36.93
C ARG A 94 5.71 50.16 36.31
N ASP A 95 5.84 50.16 34.98
CA ASP A 95 6.85 50.94 34.24
C ASP A 95 6.46 52.43 34.03
N GLY A 96 5.36 52.89 34.63
CA GLY A 96 4.94 54.30 34.58
C GLY A 96 4.41 54.77 33.22
N LYS A 97 3.99 53.84 32.34
CA LYS A 97 3.40 54.18 31.04
C LYS A 97 1.97 54.70 31.19
N ASP A 98 1.57 55.62 30.31
CA ASP A 98 0.27 56.27 30.34
C ASP A 98 -0.87 55.25 30.09
N ALA A 99 -2.03 55.43 30.73
CA ALA A 99 -3.13 54.45 30.71
C ALA A 99 -3.63 54.13 29.29
N ARG A 100 -3.48 55.08 28.35
CA ARG A 100 -3.79 54.90 26.93
C ARG A 100 -2.84 53.92 26.22
N GLU A 101 -1.55 53.93 26.55
CA GLU A 101 -0.58 52.99 25.98
C GLU A 101 -0.81 51.56 26.47
N ILE A 102 -1.14 51.40 27.77
CA ILE A 102 -1.47 50.11 28.37
C ILE A 102 -2.70 49.51 27.68
N ASN A 103 -3.75 50.30 27.50
CA ASN A 103 -4.99 49.83 26.86
C ASN A 103 -4.77 49.47 25.38
N ARG A 104 -3.95 50.25 24.65
CA ARG A 104 -3.58 49.95 23.26
C ARG A 104 -2.79 48.65 23.14
N SER A 105 -1.81 48.44 24.03
CA SER A 105 -1.03 47.20 24.07
C SER A 105 -1.92 45.99 24.38
N HIS A 106 -2.79 46.10 25.39
CA HIS A 106 -3.73 45.05 25.77
C HIS A 106 -4.67 44.66 24.61
N ASN A 107 -5.24 45.65 23.91
CA ASN A 107 -6.13 45.39 22.77
C ASN A 107 -5.39 44.75 21.59
N THR A 108 -4.13 45.12 21.36
CA THR A 108 -3.31 44.54 20.28
C THR A 108 -2.95 43.09 20.61
N SER A 109 -2.58 42.80 21.85
CA SER A 109 -2.32 41.43 22.32
C SER A 109 -3.58 40.56 22.26
N LYS A 110 -4.75 41.08 22.65
CA LYS A 110 -6.02 40.38 22.54
C LYS A 110 -6.37 40.06 21.09
N ALA A 111 -6.27 41.04 20.18
CA ALA A 111 -6.52 40.83 18.75
C ALA A 111 -5.56 39.80 18.12
N PHE A 112 -4.30 39.77 18.55
CA PHE A 112 -3.34 38.75 18.11
C PHE A 112 -3.76 37.34 18.55
N ILE A 113 -4.17 37.19 19.82
CA ILE A 113 -4.63 35.91 20.38
C ILE A 113 -5.90 35.43 19.66
N ASP A 114 -6.89 36.32 19.48
CA ASP A 114 -8.15 36.00 18.82
C ASP A 114 -7.90 35.55 17.36
N ASN A 115 -7.09 36.29 16.59
CA ASN A 115 -6.71 35.91 15.23
C ASN A 115 -5.99 34.55 15.17
N TRP A 116 -5.18 34.24 16.18
CA TRP A 116 -4.43 33.00 16.26
C TRP A 116 -5.34 31.81 16.58
N PHE A 117 -6.32 31.97 17.47
CA PHE A 117 -7.37 30.95 17.69
C PHE A 117 -8.21 30.71 16.44
N THR A 118 -8.64 31.77 15.76
CA THR A 118 -9.35 31.65 14.48
C THR A 118 -8.50 30.91 13.45
N ALA A 119 -7.18 31.15 13.40
CA ALA A 119 -6.28 30.41 12.51
C ALA A 119 -6.22 28.91 12.86
N ILE A 120 -6.20 28.55 14.14
CA ILE A 120 -6.21 27.14 14.60
C ILE A 120 -7.54 26.46 14.30
N GLU A 121 -8.66 27.13 14.53
CA GLU A 121 -10.00 26.61 14.20
C GLU A 121 -10.12 26.37 12.69
N ASN A 122 -9.70 27.34 11.87
CA ASN A 122 -9.67 27.20 10.42
C ASN A 122 -8.77 26.05 9.98
N PHE A 123 -7.58 25.90 10.58
CA PHE A 123 -6.68 24.80 10.29
C PHE A 123 -7.29 23.44 10.65
N THR A 124 -7.96 23.36 11.80
CA THR A 124 -8.66 22.15 12.25
C THR A 124 -9.80 21.78 11.31
N LEU A 125 -10.59 22.76 10.85
CA LEU A 125 -11.64 22.55 9.86
C LEU A 125 -11.08 22.03 8.52
N ILE A 126 -9.93 22.55 8.07
CA ILE A 126 -9.26 22.04 6.87
C ILE A 126 -8.86 20.57 7.05
N LEU A 127 -8.30 20.19 8.21
CA LEU A 127 -7.94 18.80 8.50
C LEU A 127 -9.17 17.88 8.46
N TYR A 128 -10.28 18.29 9.06
CA TYR A 128 -11.54 17.52 8.99
C TYR A 128 -12.04 17.39 7.55
N GLN A 129 -12.03 18.47 6.76
CA GLN A 129 -12.44 18.42 5.35
C GLN A 129 -11.56 17.46 4.53
N LEU A 130 -10.23 17.44 4.78
CA LEU A 130 -9.32 16.50 4.14
C LEU A 130 -9.66 15.05 4.51
N GLU A 131 -9.91 14.76 5.78
CA GLU A 131 -10.33 13.44 6.24
C GLU A 131 -11.64 12.99 5.60
N TYR A 132 -12.69 13.84 5.63
CA TYR A 132 -13.97 13.55 4.99
C TYR A 132 -13.81 13.31 3.49
N SER A 133 -13.06 14.17 2.79
CA SER A 133 -12.82 14.02 1.36
C SER A 133 -12.11 12.69 1.03
N TYR A 134 -11.13 12.29 1.85
CA TYR A 134 -10.44 11.02 1.71
C TYR A 134 -11.40 9.84 1.92
N ILE A 135 -12.19 9.85 2.99
CA ILE A 135 -13.18 8.78 3.27
C ILE A 135 -14.21 8.70 2.13
N THR A 136 -14.78 9.81 1.71
CA THR A 136 -15.73 9.87 0.59
C THR A 136 -15.11 9.31 -0.69
N PHE A 137 -13.88 9.70 -1.04
CA PHE A 137 -13.17 9.15 -2.20
C PHE A 137 -12.99 7.62 -2.09
N ARG A 138 -12.62 7.10 -0.92
CA ARG A 138 -12.47 5.65 -0.69
C ARG A 138 -13.80 4.91 -0.83
N ILE A 139 -14.90 5.47 -0.31
CA ILE A 139 -16.26 4.91 -0.46
C ILE A 139 -16.67 4.90 -1.92
N LEU A 140 -16.53 6.02 -2.63
CA LEU A 140 -16.88 6.11 -4.06
C LEU A 140 -16.06 5.14 -4.90
N LYS A 141 -14.75 5.01 -4.64
CA LYS A 141 -13.89 4.03 -5.32
C LYS A 141 -14.34 2.60 -5.04
N PHE A 142 -14.69 2.27 -3.80
CA PHE A 142 -15.22 0.95 -3.43
C PHE A 142 -16.55 0.67 -4.13
N LEU A 143 -17.50 1.61 -4.10
CA LEU A 143 -18.79 1.48 -4.79
C LEU A 143 -18.60 1.29 -6.30
N ASN A 144 -17.69 2.02 -6.92
CA ASN A 144 -17.37 1.85 -8.34
C ASN A 144 -16.83 0.43 -8.63
N ILE A 145 -15.93 -0.10 -7.79
CA ILE A 145 -15.43 -1.48 -7.92
C ILE A 145 -16.58 -2.49 -7.78
N VAL A 146 -17.45 -2.32 -6.79
CA VAL A 146 -18.60 -3.21 -6.57
C VAL A 146 -19.55 -3.17 -7.76
N VAL A 147 -19.94 -1.97 -8.21
CA VAL A 147 -20.82 -1.79 -9.37
C VAL A 147 -20.19 -2.41 -10.61
N ARG A 148 -18.92 -2.12 -10.93
CA ARG A 148 -18.24 -2.72 -12.09
C ARG A 148 -18.14 -4.24 -11.99
N SER A 149 -17.89 -4.78 -10.79
CA SER A 149 -17.78 -6.23 -10.58
C SER A 149 -19.14 -6.93 -10.73
N VAL A 150 -20.18 -6.38 -10.11
CA VAL A 150 -21.56 -6.89 -10.21
C VAL A 150 -22.05 -6.76 -11.64
N SER A 151 -21.91 -5.59 -12.26
CA SER A 151 -22.34 -5.37 -13.64
C SER A 151 -21.56 -6.25 -14.61
N GLY A 152 -20.26 -6.42 -14.42
CA GLY A 152 -19.45 -7.35 -15.20
C GLY A 152 -19.89 -8.81 -15.02
N HIS A 153 -20.25 -9.23 -13.81
CA HIS A 153 -20.69 -10.60 -13.57
C HIS A 153 -22.05 -10.92 -14.20
N PHE A 154 -23.02 -10.01 -14.09
CA PHE A 154 -24.40 -10.26 -14.53
C PHE A 154 -24.68 -9.81 -15.97
N PHE A 155 -23.97 -8.80 -16.47
CA PHE A 155 -24.25 -8.20 -17.79
C PHE A 155 -23.10 -8.31 -18.79
N SER A 156 -21.91 -8.82 -18.42
CA SER A 156 -20.84 -9.01 -19.40
C SER A 156 -21.25 -10.08 -20.41
N THR A 157 -21.19 -9.73 -21.68
CA THR A 157 -21.24 -10.71 -22.75
C THR A 157 -19.98 -11.57 -22.72
N ALA A 158 -20.12 -12.83 -23.13
CA ALA A 158 -18.97 -13.70 -23.24
C ALA A 158 -18.06 -13.21 -24.37
N LEU A 159 -16.74 -13.16 -24.12
CA LEU A 159 -15.74 -12.74 -25.10
C LEU A 159 -15.84 -13.57 -26.39
N ASP A 160 -16.03 -12.94 -27.55
CA ASP A 160 -16.07 -13.68 -28.81
C ASP A 160 -14.71 -14.34 -29.09
N LEU A 161 -14.70 -15.68 -29.12
CA LEU A 161 -13.50 -16.47 -29.41
C LEU A 161 -13.42 -16.95 -30.85
N THR A 162 -14.35 -16.53 -31.72
CA THR A 162 -14.36 -16.88 -33.15
C THR A 162 -13.04 -16.57 -33.87
N PRO A 163 -12.37 -15.42 -33.64
CA PRO A 163 -11.08 -15.12 -34.26
C PRO A 163 -9.97 -16.14 -33.94
N TYR A 164 -10.07 -16.82 -32.80
CA TYR A 164 -9.04 -17.71 -32.28
C TYR A 164 -9.20 -19.17 -32.73
N LYS A 165 -10.32 -19.54 -33.38
CA LYS A 165 -10.62 -20.93 -33.75
C LYS A 165 -9.60 -21.55 -34.71
N ASN A 166 -8.95 -20.74 -35.55
CA ASN A 166 -7.92 -21.19 -36.50
C ASN A 166 -6.48 -21.12 -35.94
N THR A 167 -6.33 -20.59 -34.72
CA THR A 167 -5.04 -20.44 -34.03
C THR A 167 -4.83 -21.58 -33.02
N TRP A 168 -3.59 -21.76 -32.57
CA TRP A 168 -3.27 -22.71 -31.52
C TRP A 168 -3.55 -22.11 -30.14
N THR A 169 -4.19 -22.91 -29.28
CA THR A 169 -4.34 -22.64 -27.86
C THR A 169 -3.27 -23.41 -27.08
N VAL A 170 -2.30 -22.70 -26.55
CA VAL A 170 -1.21 -23.27 -25.75
C VAL A 170 -1.64 -23.29 -24.28
N VAL A 171 -1.57 -24.45 -23.63
CA VAL A 171 -1.90 -24.58 -22.20
C VAL A 171 -0.77 -25.29 -21.47
N THR A 172 -0.19 -24.62 -20.49
CA THR A 172 0.75 -25.23 -19.55
C THR A 172 -0.01 -25.77 -18.34
N GLY A 173 0.39 -26.93 -17.80
CA GLY A 173 -0.28 -27.50 -16.62
C GLY A 173 -1.68 -28.02 -16.91
N CYS A 174 -1.90 -28.48 -18.15
CA CYS A 174 -3.20 -28.86 -18.70
C CYS A 174 -3.71 -30.25 -18.27
N THR A 175 -2.89 -31.06 -17.59
CA THR A 175 -3.24 -32.47 -17.32
C THR A 175 -4.15 -32.67 -16.11
N ASP A 176 -4.32 -31.65 -15.26
CA ASP A 176 -5.09 -31.74 -14.02
C ASP A 176 -5.65 -30.37 -13.62
N GLY A 177 -6.55 -30.35 -12.63
CA GLY A 177 -7.05 -29.15 -11.98
C GLY A 177 -7.58 -28.06 -12.93
N ILE A 178 -7.17 -26.82 -12.68
CA ILE A 178 -7.65 -25.63 -13.39
C ILE A 178 -7.27 -25.67 -14.88
N GLY A 179 -6.06 -26.10 -15.21
CA GLY A 179 -5.59 -26.16 -16.61
C GLY A 179 -6.38 -27.17 -17.43
N ARG A 180 -6.68 -28.35 -16.86
CA ARG A 180 -7.55 -29.34 -17.50
C ARG A 180 -8.96 -28.81 -17.70
N ALA A 181 -9.51 -28.11 -16.71
CA ALA A 181 -10.85 -27.50 -16.84
C ALA A 181 -10.89 -26.46 -17.97
N TYR A 182 -9.88 -25.61 -18.09
CA TYR A 182 -9.76 -24.67 -19.21
C TYR A 182 -9.79 -25.37 -20.56
N VAL A 183 -8.96 -26.40 -20.73
CA VAL A 183 -8.87 -27.16 -21.98
C VAL A 183 -10.22 -27.75 -22.38
N LEU A 184 -10.90 -28.42 -21.44
CA LEU A 184 -12.20 -29.06 -21.71
C LEU A 184 -13.30 -28.04 -21.98
N GLU A 185 -13.38 -26.95 -21.23
CA GLU A 185 -14.40 -25.91 -21.45
C GLU A 185 -14.18 -25.17 -22.77
N LEU A 186 -12.93 -24.86 -23.13
CA LEU A 186 -12.60 -24.25 -24.42
C LEU A 186 -12.97 -25.16 -25.60
N ALA A 187 -12.69 -26.46 -25.50
CA ALA A 187 -13.08 -27.42 -26.52
C ALA A 187 -14.60 -27.56 -26.60
N LYS A 188 -15.24 -27.93 -25.47
CA LYS A 188 -16.66 -28.32 -25.40
C LYS A 188 -17.62 -27.15 -25.59
N LYS A 189 -17.35 -26.00 -24.97
CA LYS A 189 -18.30 -24.88 -24.90
C LYS A 189 -17.94 -23.71 -25.80
N ARG A 190 -16.65 -23.53 -26.10
CA ARG A 190 -16.18 -22.40 -26.91
C ARG A 190 -15.80 -22.79 -28.34
N GLY A 191 -15.77 -24.09 -28.65
CA GLY A 191 -15.48 -24.60 -29.99
C GLY A 191 -14.06 -24.31 -30.46
N ILE A 192 -13.11 -24.23 -29.52
CA ILE A 192 -11.68 -24.18 -29.85
C ILE A 192 -11.25 -25.60 -30.23
N MET A 193 -10.58 -25.72 -31.38
CA MET A 193 -10.28 -27.03 -31.99
C MET A 193 -8.80 -27.38 -32.01
N LYS A 194 -7.90 -26.42 -31.74
CA LYS A 194 -6.45 -26.61 -31.85
C LYS A 194 -5.76 -26.36 -30.50
N PHE A 195 -5.14 -27.39 -29.96
CA PHE A 195 -4.48 -27.33 -28.65
C PHE A 195 -3.00 -27.73 -28.73
N TYR A 196 -2.15 -26.97 -28.07
CA TYR A 196 -0.77 -27.32 -27.81
C TYR A 196 -0.60 -27.49 -26.29
N LEU A 197 -0.44 -28.72 -25.84
CA LEU A 197 -0.50 -29.09 -24.43
C LEU A 197 0.92 -29.33 -23.88
N ILE A 198 1.29 -28.59 -22.84
CA ILE A 198 2.62 -28.67 -22.24
C ILE A 198 2.48 -29.16 -20.80
N GLY A 199 3.18 -30.26 -20.50
CA GLY A 199 3.14 -30.89 -19.18
C GLY A 199 4.32 -31.83 -18.96
N ARG A 200 4.45 -32.32 -17.74
CA ARG A 200 5.63 -33.11 -17.32
C ARG A 200 5.49 -34.60 -17.50
N ASN A 201 4.26 -35.08 -17.58
CA ASN A 201 3.93 -36.50 -17.62
C ASN A 201 3.28 -36.82 -18.98
N GLN A 202 4.01 -37.56 -19.81
CA GLN A 202 3.56 -37.90 -21.16
C GLN A 202 2.27 -38.73 -21.16
N SER A 203 2.15 -39.75 -20.30
CA SER A 203 0.95 -40.58 -20.22
C SER A 203 -0.32 -39.76 -19.90
N LYS A 204 -0.22 -38.75 -19.01
CA LYS A 204 -1.34 -37.85 -18.75
C LYS A 204 -1.64 -36.91 -19.93
N LEU A 205 -0.61 -36.45 -20.65
CA LEU A 205 -0.78 -35.65 -21.87
C LEU A 205 -1.48 -36.46 -22.97
N ASP A 206 -1.09 -37.72 -23.14
CA ASP A 206 -1.71 -38.63 -24.11
C ASP A 206 -3.19 -38.86 -23.77
N GLY A 207 -3.51 -39.07 -22.48
CA GLY A 207 -4.88 -39.24 -22.02
C GLY A 207 -5.80 -38.06 -22.33
N ILE A 208 -5.36 -36.83 -22.05
CA ILE A 208 -6.16 -35.64 -22.38
C ILE A 208 -6.20 -35.38 -23.89
N SER A 209 -5.11 -35.65 -24.61
CA SER A 209 -5.05 -35.53 -26.07
C SER A 209 -6.05 -36.46 -26.74
N GLN A 210 -6.11 -37.72 -26.30
CA GLN A 210 -7.07 -38.70 -26.78
C GLN A 210 -8.50 -38.28 -26.47
N GLU A 211 -8.77 -37.82 -25.23
CA GLU A 211 -10.10 -37.33 -24.85
C GLU A 211 -10.58 -36.16 -25.73
N LEU A 212 -9.70 -35.21 -26.02
CA LEU A 212 -10.00 -34.07 -26.89
C LEU A 212 -10.26 -34.48 -28.34
N THR A 213 -9.48 -35.44 -28.83
CA THR A 213 -9.58 -35.93 -30.20
C THR A 213 -10.87 -36.73 -30.38
N ASP A 214 -11.17 -37.65 -29.47
CA ASP A 214 -12.33 -38.55 -29.56
C ASP A 214 -13.66 -37.84 -29.32
N LYS A 215 -13.73 -36.97 -28.30
CA LYS A 215 -15.01 -36.34 -27.90
C LYS A 215 -15.31 -35.07 -28.67
N TYR A 216 -14.28 -34.36 -29.13
CA TYR A 216 -14.43 -33.01 -29.68
C TYR A 216 -13.72 -32.81 -31.02
N SER A 217 -13.14 -33.87 -31.61
CA SER A 217 -12.44 -33.81 -32.91
C SER A 217 -11.35 -32.73 -32.96
N CYS A 218 -10.73 -32.45 -31.82
CA CYS A 218 -9.67 -31.45 -31.73
C CYS A 218 -8.37 -31.97 -32.34
N VAL A 219 -7.58 -31.05 -32.91
CA VAL A 219 -6.19 -31.27 -33.30
C VAL A 219 -5.30 -30.93 -32.12
N VAL A 220 -4.54 -31.90 -31.63
CA VAL A 220 -3.72 -31.75 -30.43
C VAL A 220 -2.25 -32.02 -30.73
N LYS A 221 -1.38 -31.11 -30.29
CA LYS A 221 0.06 -31.33 -30.14
C LYS A 221 0.40 -31.39 -28.66
N THR A 222 1.36 -32.22 -28.29
CA THR A 222 1.84 -32.32 -26.91
C THR A 222 3.34 -32.11 -26.86
N ALA A 223 3.83 -31.50 -25.78
CA ALA A 223 5.25 -31.43 -25.47
C ALA A 223 5.48 -31.79 -24.00
N GLN A 224 6.34 -32.77 -23.77
CA GLN A 224 6.84 -33.06 -22.44
C GLN A 224 7.89 -32.03 -22.06
N PHE A 225 7.60 -31.23 -21.02
CA PHE A 225 8.53 -30.22 -20.51
C PHE A 225 8.33 -30.03 -19.01
N ASP A 226 9.42 -30.09 -18.25
CA ASP A 226 9.44 -29.85 -16.82
C ASP A 226 9.98 -28.45 -16.47
N PHE A 227 9.06 -27.51 -16.24
CA PHE A 227 9.38 -26.16 -15.78
C PHE A 227 10.19 -26.11 -14.46
N GLU A 228 10.25 -27.21 -13.72
CA GLU A 228 11.04 -27.34 -12.50
C GLU A 228 12.52 -27.62 -12.80
N ASN A 229 12.80 -28.46 -13.80
CA ASN A 229 14.12 -29.08 -14.00
C ASN A 229 14.74 -28.80 -15.36
N ASP A 230 13.95 -28.65 -16.43
CA ASP A 230 14.45 -28.41 -17.77
C ASP A 230 14.91 -26.96 -17.96
N SER A 231 15.87 -26.73 -18.85
CA SER A 231 16.23 -25.36 -19.27
C SER A 231 15.13 -24.78 -20.16
N TYR A 232 14.83 -23.48 -19.99
CA TYR A 232 13.87 -22.78 -20.84
C TYR A 232 14.28 -22.72 -22.31
N ASP A 233 15.57 -22.86 -22.63
CA ASP A 233 16.07 -22.93 -24.01
C ASP A 233 15.57 -24.19 -24.75
N LYS A 234 15.10 -25.20 -24.00
CA LYS A 234 14.49 -26.42 -24.55
C LYS A 234 12.98 -26.30 -24.73
N LEU A 235 12.38 -25.14 -24.46
CA LEU A 235 10.97 -24.92 -24.79
C LEU A 235 10.76 -25.16 -26.30
N PRO A 236 9.61 -25.70 -26.73
CA PRO A 236 9.40 -26.03 -28.14
C PRO A 236 9.49 -24.77 -29.01
N ALA A 237 10.59 -24.62 -29.75
CA ALA A 237 10.84 -23.44 -30.57
C ALA A 237 9.77 -23.23 -31.65
N GLU A 238 9.08 -24.30 -32.08
CA GLU A 238 7.95 -24.21 -33.02
C GLU A 238 6.80 -23.32 -32.51
N LEU A 239 6.69 -23.07 -31.21
CA LEU A 239 5.68 -22.17 -30.63
C LEU A 239 5.85 -20.72 -31.10
N ALA A 240 7.06 -20.30 -31.46
CA ALA A 240 7.32 -18.99 -32.06
C ALA A 240 6.81 -18.90 -33.51
N GLU A 241 6.79 -20.04 -34.22
CA GLU A 241 6.49 -20.12 -35.64
C GLU A 241 5.01 -20.37 -35.94
N ILE A 242 4.31 -21.09 -35.06
CA ILE A 242 2.89 -21.39 -35.25
C ILE A 242 2.01 -20.19 -34.83
N PRO A 243 0.80 -20.04 -35.41
CA PRO A 243 -0.12 -18.98 -35.02
C PRO A 243 -0.76 -19.29 -33.66
N VAL A 244 -0.09 -18.95 -32.56
CA VAL A 244 -0.64 -19.01 -31.20
C VAL A 244 -1.60 -17.84 -30.98
N GLY A 245 -2.86 -18.12 -30.66
CA GLY A 245 -3.85 -17.08 -30.37
C GLY A 245 -4.26 -17.03 -28.90
N ILE A 246 -4.14 -18.14 -28.16
CA ILE A 246 -4.45 -18.20 -26.73
C ILE A 246 -3.29 -18.89 -26.01
N LEU A 247 -2.76 -18.26 -24.96
CA LEU A 247 -1.81 -18.85 -24.03
C LEU A 247 -2.43 -18.89 -22.63
N ILE A 248 -2.43 -20.06 -22.01
CA ILE A 248 -2.87 -20.25 -20.62
C ILE A 248 -1.69 -20.75 -19.79
N ASN A 249 -1.17 -19.88 -18.95
CA ASN A 249 -0.13 -20.19 -17.97
C ASN A 249 -0.75 -20.71 -16.67
N CYS A 250 -0.85 -22.04 -16.53
CA CYS A 250 -1.51 -22.69 -15.39
C CYS A 250 -0.58 -23.65 -14.62
N VAL A 251 0.72 -23.66 -14.92
CA VAL A 251 1.70 -24.38 -14.10
C VAL A 251 1.88 -23.71 -12.74
N GLY A 252 1.98 -24.52 -11.70
CA GLY A 252 2.36 -24.05 -10.37
C GLY A 252 2.67 -25.18 -9.41
N ILE A 253 3.44 -24.85 -8.38
CA ILE A 253 3.71 -25.68 -7.20
C ILE A 253 3.55 -24.83 -5.93
N ALA A 254 3.22 -25.49 -4.83
CA ALA A 254 3.16 -24.91 -3.50
C ALA A 254 3.98 -25.79 -2.54
N PRO A 255 4.44 -25.25 -1.39
CA PRO A 255 5.02 -26.08 -0.34
C PRO A 255 4.04 -27.18 0.10
N GLU A 256 4.53 -28.40 0.31
CA GLU A 256 3.71 -29.51 0.82
C GLU A 256 3.23 -29.29 2.25
N ARG A 257 3.94 -28.46 3.02
CA ARG A 257 3.62 -28.10 4.39
C ARG A 257 3.78 -26.60 4.62
N VAL A 258 2.96 -26.09 5.54
CA VAL A 258 3.16 -24.78 6.17
C VAL A 258 4.33 -24.92 7.15
N ALA A 259 5.38 -24.11 6.99
CA ALA A 259 6.59 -24.20 7.82
C ALA A 259 7.35 -22.87 7.85
N ASN A 260 8.25 -22.69 8.83
CA ASN A 260 9.16 -21.55 8.81
C ASN A 260 10.03 -21.59 7.55
N PHE A 261 10.43 -20.42 7.06
CA PHE A 261 11.29 -20.32 5.87
C PHE A 261 12.61 -21.11 6.05
N ALA A 262 13.18 -21.09 7.26
CA ALA A 262 14.39 -21.83 7.62
C ALA A 262 14.21 -23.36 7.64
N GLU A 263 12.97 -23.87 7.67
CA GLU A 263 12.64 -25.30 7.71
C GLU A 263 12.23 -25.85 6.34
N LEU A 264 12.19 -24.99 5.31
CA LEU A 264 11.89 -25.42 3.95
C LEU A 264 13.07 -26.22 3.39
N PRO A 265 12.80 -27.28 2.59
CA PRO A 265 13.85 -27.99 1.87
C PRO A 265 14.73 -27.03 1.06
N ALA A 266 16.03 -27.30 1.03
CA ALA A 266 16.99 -26.51 0.26
C ALA A 266 16.56 -26.38 -1.20
N GLY A 267 16.59 -25.16 -1.74
CA GLY A 267 16.21 -24.86 -3.11
C GLY A 267 14.71 -24.84 -3.40
N LEU A 268 13.83 -25.27 -2.49
CA LEU A 268 12.37 -25.21 -2.69
C LEU A 268 11.88 -23.77 -2.96
N PRO A 269 12.32 -22.72 -2.24
CA PRO A 269 11.93 -21.35 -2.55
C PRO A 269 12.27 -20.94 -3.99
N SER A 270 13.52 -21.14 -4.42
CA SER A 270 13.96 -20.83 -5.79
C SER A 270 13.16 -21.60 -6.84
N LYS A 271 12.86 -22.87 -6.54
CA LYS A 271 12.03 -23.74 -7.38
C LYS A 271 10.60 -23.21 -7.53
N ILE A 272 9.98 -22.73 -6.45
CA ILE A 272 8.64 -22.11 -6.49
C ILE A 272 8.65 -20.87 -7.38
N LEU A 273 9.65 -19.99 -7.26
CA LEU A 273 9.76 -18.81 -8.13
C LEU A 273 9.97 -19.20 -9.60
N ARG A 274 10.84 -20.17 -9.85
CA ARG A 274 11.11 -20.71 -11.21
C ARG A 274 9.83 -21.23 -11.87
N VAL A 275 9.10 -22.07 -11.15
CA VAL A 275 7.91 -22.75 -11.70
C VAL A 275 6.70 -21.82 -11.75
N ASN A 276 6.45 -20.99 -10.75
CA ASN A 276 5.20 -20.21 -10.66
C ASN A 276 5.27 -18.86 -11.37
N LEU A 277 6.46 -18.28 -11.52
CA LEU A 277 6.65 -16.97 -12.15
C LEU A 277 7.40 -17.09 -13.47
N MET A 278 8.62 -17.65 -13.44
CA MET A 278 9.48 -17.63 -14.62
C MET A 278 8.96 -18.49 -15.77
N SER A 279 8.19 -19.55 -15.49
CA SER A 279 7.50 -20.32 -16.53
C SER A 279 6.57 -19.44 -17.38
N ALA A 280 5.73 -18.62 -16.74
CA ALA A 280 4.80 -17.74 -17.41
C ALA A 280 5.53 -16.64 -18.19
N VAL A 281 6.56 -16.03 -17.58
CA VAL A 281 7.41 -15.03 -18.25
C VAL A 281 8.01 -15.60 -19.53
N LYS A 282 8.61 -16.79 -19.45
CA LYS A 282 9.28 -17.42 -20.60
C LYS A 282 8.32 -17.87 -21.69
N MET A 283 7.14 -18.38 -21.32
CA MET A 283 6.10 -18.71 -22.30
C MET A 283 5.55 -17.47 -23.00
N ILE A 284 5.36 -16.36 -22.27
CA ILE A 284 4.92 -15.08 -22.85
C ILE A 284 6.00 -14.54 -23.79
N GLU A 285 7.27 -14.49 -23.36
CA GLU A 285 8.41 -14.07 -24.18
C GLU A 285 8.47 -14.83 -25.51
N LEU A 286 8.19 -16.15 -25.49
CA LEU A 286 8.23 -17.01 -26.66
C LEU A 286 7.09 -16.73 -27.66
N VAL A 287 5.86 -16.50 -27.20
CA VAL A 287 4.68 -16.40 -28.09
C VAL A 287 4.26 -14.97 -28.43
N LEU A 288 4.63 -14.00 -27.60
CA LEU A 288 4.18 -12.61 -27.71
C LEU A 288 4.58 -11.94 -29.03
N PRO A 289 5.81 -12.10 -29.56
CA PRO A 289 6.16 -11.49 -30.85
C PRO A 289 5.23 -11.93 -31.99
N GLY A 290 4.84 -13.20 -32.01
CA GLY A 290 3.88 -13.73 -32.97
C GLY A 290 2.48 -13.16 -32.79
N MET A 291 2.00 -13.04 -31.54
CA MET A 291 0.69 -12.44 -31.24
C MET A 291 0.62 -10.97 -31.68
N LEU A 292 1.66 -10.20 -31.39
CA LEU A 292 1.75 -8.78 -31.78
C LEU A 292 1.82 -8.60 -33.30
N LYS A 293 2.60 -9.44 -34.01
CA LYS A 293 2.68 -9.40 -35.48
C LYS A 293 1.32 -9.61 -36.15
N ARG A 294 0.44 -10.41 -35.53
CA ARG A 294 -0.93 -10.68 -36.01
C ARG A 294 -1.97 -9.74 -35.44
N ASP A 295 -1.59 -8.90 -34.46
CA ASP A 295 -2.49 -8.12 -33.61
C ASP A 295 -3.68 -8.95 -33.11
N LEU A 296 -3.39 -10.15 -32.58
CA LEU A 296 -4.40 -11.08 -32.10
C LEU A 296 -3.78 -12.03 -31.06
N GLY A 297 -4.23 -11.91 -29.80
CA GLY A 297 -3.73 -12.78 -28.74
C GLY A 297 -4.51 -12.64 -27.43
N ILE A 298 -4.63 -13.74 -26.70
CA ILE A 298 -5.11 -13.76 -25.31
C ILE A 298 -4.07 -14.50 -24.47
N VAL A 299 -3.60 -13.86 -23.41
CA VAL A 299 -2.73 -14.46 -22.41
C VAL A 299 -3.47 -14.49 -21.08
N VAL A 300 -3.66 -15.69 -20.52
CA VAL A 300 -4.22 -15.89 -19.19
C VAL A 300 -3.16 -16.46 -18.28
N SER A 301 -2.82 -15.74 -17.21
CA SER A 301 -1.90 -16.21 -16.18
C SER A 301 -2.66 -16.55 -14.90
N VAL A 302 -2.46 -17.76 -14.37
CA VAL A 302 -3.15 -18.21 -13.15
C VAL A 302 -2.33 -17.87 -11.92
N ALA A 303 -2.71 -16.79 -11.24
CA ALA A 303 -2.15 -16.35 -9.98
C ALA A 303 -2.84 -17.03 -8.77
N SER A 304 -3.04 -16.31 -7.67
CA SER A 304 -3.73 -16.78 -6.47
C SER A 304 -4.10 -15.61 -5.57
N ILE A 305 -5.22 -15.71 -4.86
CA ILE A 305 -5.59 -14.74 -3.83
C ILE A 305 -4.51 -14.57 -2.74
N THR A 306 -3.69 -15.60 -2.53
CA THR A 306 -2.55 -15.54 -1.59
C THR A 306 -1.51 -14.50 -1.98
N GLY A 307 -1.46 -14.08 -3.25
CA GLY A 307 -0.60 -12.98 -3.70
C GLY A 307 -1.09 -11.59 -3.28
N TRP A 308 -2.30 -11.47 -2.74
CA TRP A 308 -2.87 -10.17 -2.39
C TRP A 308 -2.34 -9.61 -1.05
N ARG A 309 -1.94 -10.49 -0.13
CA ARG A 309 -1.36 -10.10 1.17
C ARG A 309 -0.24 -11.05 1.58
N PRO A 310 0.76 -10.58 2.33
CA PRO A 310 1.77 -11.44 2.91
C PRO A 310 1.14 -12.56 3.74
N LEU A 311 1.57 -13.80 3.51
CA LEU A 311 1.13 -14.97 4.24
C LEU A 311 2.36 -15.62 4.92
N PRO A 312 2.56 -15.41 6.22
CA PRO A 312 3.64 -16.05 6.97
C PRO A 312 3.62 -17.58 6.80
N TYR A 313 4.79 -18.21 6.90
CA TYR A 313 4.98 -19.67 6.74
C TYR A 313 4.71 -20.24 5.34
N LEU A 314 4.29 -19.40 4.38
CA LEU A 314 4.16 -19.74 2.96
C LEU A 314 4.87 -18.74 2.05
N SER A 315 5.67 -17.83 2.61
CA SER A 315 6.23 -16.61 1.98
C SER A 315 6.47 -16.67 0.46
N THR A 316 7.18 -17.68 -0.03
CA THR A 316 7.57 -17.78 -1.45
C THR A 316 6.39 -18.01 -2.39
N TYR A 317 5.33 -18.70 -1.97
CA TYR A 317 4.15 -18.96 -2.82
C TYR A 317 3.37 -17.66 -3.09
N PRO A 318 2.80 -16.95 -2.07
CA PRO A 318 2.36 -15.56 -2.15
C PRO A 318 3.25 -14.66 -2.98
N ALA A 319 4.57 -14.63 -2.71
CA ALA A 319 5.49 -13.75 -3.43
C ALA A 319 5.49 -14.04 -4.94
N SER A 320 5.56 -15.33 -5.33
CA SER A 320 5.52 -15.72 -6.74
C SER A 320 4.21 -15.33 -7.43
N LYS A 321 3.08 -15.46 -6.72
CA LYS A 321 1.74 -15.17 -7.25
C LYS A 321 1.44 -13.67 -7.27
N ALA A 322 1.95 -12.91 -6.31
CA ALA A 322 1.92 -11.45 -6.31
C ALA A 322 2.72 -10.88 -7.49
N ALA A 323 3.95 -11.37 -7.68
CA ALA A 323 4.80 -10.97 -8.80
C ALA A 323 4.15 -11.28 -10.16
N LEU A 324 3.56 -12.47 -10.32
CA LEU A 324 2.87 -12.84 -11.56
C LEU A 324 1.64 -11.95 -11.83
N SER A 325 0.88 -11.61 -10.78
CA SER A 325 -0.26 -10.68 -10.91
C SER A 325 0.20 -9.31 -11.39
N PHE A 326 1.19 -8.74 -10.70
CA PHE A 326 1.70 -7.41 -11.03
C PHE A 326 2.35 -7.36 -12.42
N PHE A 327 3.08 -8.41 -12.80
CA PHE A 327 3.63 -8.58 -14.13
C PHE A 327 2.54 -8.62 -15.20
N SER A 328 1.46 -9.39 -14.98
CA SER A 328 0.35 -9.50 -15.92
C SER A 328 -0.42 -8.19 -16.07
N ASP A 329 -0.63 -7.45 -14.98
CA ASP A 329 -1.29 -6.14 -14.99
C ASP A 329 -0.43 -5.11 -15.76
N SER A 330 0.89 -5.13 -15.55
CA SER A 330 1.82 -4.25 -16.28
C SER A 330 1.76 -4.48 -17.79
N LEU A 331 1.72 -5.74 -18.23
CA LEU A 331 1.56 -6.08 -19.65
C LEU A 331 0.18 -5.68 -20.19
N ALA A 332 -0.87 -5.82 -19.39
CA ALA A 332 -2.22 -5.42 -19.80
C ALA A 332 -2.30 -3.91 -20.08
N ASP A 333 -1.66 -3.09 -19.25
CA ASP A 333 -1.56 -1.64 -19.44
C ASP A 333 -0.66 -1.28 -20.63
N GLU A 334 0.52 -1.91 -20.73
CA GLU A 334 1.50 -1.67 -21.80
C GLU A 334 0.92 -1.96 -23.20
N PHE A 335 0.19 -3.07 -23.34
CA PHE A 335 -0.39 -3.51 -24.62
C PHE A 335 -1.87 -3.16 -24.78
N GLY A 336 -2.43 -2.30 -23.93
CA GLY A 336 -3.84 -1.95 -23.90
C GLY A 336 -4.38 -1.36 -25.22
N SER A 337 -3.51 -0.73 -26.01
CA SER A 337 -3.82 -0.18 -27.35
C SER A 337 -3.80 -1.22 -28.48
N THR A 338 -3.40 -2.46 -28.19
CA THR A 338 -3.37 -3.57 -29.16
C THR A 338 -4.58 -4.50 -28.97
N ASN A 339 -4.76 -5.44 -29.90
CA ASN A 339 -5.72 -6.52 -29.76
C ASN A 339 -5.16 -7.76 -29.03
N VAL A 340 -3.96 -7.65 -28.45
CA VAL A 340 -3.41 -8.66 -27.53
C VAL A 340 -3.85 -8.34 -26.11
N LYS A 341 -4.60 -9.26 -25.49
CA LYS A 341 -5.18 -9.08 -24.15
C LYS A 341 -4.46 -9.93 -23.12
N PHE A 342 -4.11 -9.32 -22.00
CA PHE A 342 -3.53 -9.99 -20.84
C PHE A 342 -4.56 -10.04 -19.72
N GLN A 343 -4.74 -11.20 -19.11
CA GLN A 343 -5.62 -11.42 -17.97
C GLN A 343 -4.88 -12.20 -16.88
N CYS A 344 -4.94 -11.69 -15.66
CA CYS A 344 -4.56 -12.44 -14.48
C CYS A 344 -5.80 -13.06 -13.83
N LEU A 345 -5.90 -14.40 -13.85
CA LEU A 345 -6.89 -15.11 -13.05
C LEU A 345 -6.38 -15.21 -11.61
N ILE A 346 -7.20 -14.80 -10.64
CA ILE A 346 -6.86 -14.85 -9.21
C ILE A 346 -7.85 -15.80 -8.50
N PRO A 347 -7.60 -17.13 -8.50
CA PRO A 347 -8.48 -18.05 -7.81
C PRO A 347 -8.39 -17.91 -6.29
N PHE A 348 -9.52 -18.15 -5.64
CA PHE A 348 -9.60 -18.57 -4.24
C PHE A 348 -9.30 -20.07 -4.14
N LEU A 349 -9.89 -20.78 -3.17
CA LEU A 349 -9.73 -22.21 -3.04
C LEU A 349 -10.49 -22.92 -4.18
N VAL A 350 -9.76 -23.72 -4.96
CA VAL A 350 -10.33 -24.60 -5.99
C VAL A 350 -10.01 -26.03 -5.63
N ALA A 351 -11.02 -26.89 -5.61
CA ALA A 351 -10.88 -28.31 -5.31
C ALA A 351 -10.02 -29.00 -6.40
N THR A 352 -8.72 -29.07 -6.14
CA THR A 352 -7.71 -29.68 -7.01
C THR A 352 -6.74 -30.48 -6.15
N LYS A 353 -5.93 -31.35 -6.77
CA LYS A 353 -4.89 -32.11 -6.06
C LYS A 353 -3.86 -31.22 -5.35
N MET A 354 -3.63 -30.00 -5.83
CA MET A 354 -2.73 -29.05 -5.14
C MET A 354 -3.32 -28.55 -3.82
N ALA A 355 -4.65 -28.39 -3.75
CA ALA A 355 -5.35 -27.94 -2.56
C ALA A 355 -5.66 -29.08 -1.57
N SER A 356 -5.54 -30.35 -2.00
CA SER A 356 -5.79 -31.49 -1.12
C SER A 356 -4.63 -31.68 -0.15
N TYR A 357 -4.91 -31.53 1.14
CA TYR A 357 -4.01 -31.92 2.21
C TYR A 357 -4.16 -33.43 2.47
N GLU A 358 -3.20 -34.25 2.02
CA GLU A 358 -3.12 -35.62 2.52
C GLU A 358 -2.62 -35.59 3.96
N LYS A 359 -3.37 -36.22 4.87
CA LYS A 359 -3.04 -36.33 6.29
C LYS A 359 -1.85 -37.29 6.49
N LYS A 360 -0.63 -36.89 6.10
CA LYS A 360 0.57 -37.70 6.35
C LYS A 360 0.97 -37.56 7.83
N ARG A 361 0.69 -38.64 8.57
CA ARG A 361 1.01 -39.03 9.98
C ARG A 361 1.14 -37.93 11.06
N PRO A 362 0.53 -38.11 12.25
CA PRO A 362 0.74 -37.19 13.37
C PRO A 362 2.22 -37.13 13.73
N ILE A 363 2.74 -35.93 13.95
CA ILE A 363 4.08 -35.70 14.51
C ILE A 363 4.02 -36.18 15.97
N THR A 364 4.36 -37.44 16.21
CA THR A 364 4.60 -37.99 17.54
C THR A 364 6.08 -37.84 17.87
N SER A 365 6.53 -36.62 18.13
CA SER A 365 7.76 -36.32 18.91
C SER A 365 7.95 -34.80 18.95
N TRP A 366 7.72 -34.23 20.13
CA TRP A 366 8.19 -32.90 20.53
C TRP A 366 9.50 -33.05 21.28
#